data_AF-A0A8J8GDS0-F1
#
_entry.id   AF-A0A8J8GDS0-F1
#
_cell.length_a   1.000
_cell.length_b   1.000
_cell.length_c   1.000
_cell.angle_alpha   90.00
_cell.angle_beta   90.00
_cell.angle_gamma   90.00
#
_symmetry.space_group_name_H-M   'P 1'
#
loop_
_entity.id
_entity.type
_entity.pdbx_description
1 polymer ?
#
loop_
_entity_poly.entity_id
_entity_poly.type
_entity_poly.pdbx_seq_one_letter_code
_entity_poly.pdbx_strand_id
1 'polypeptide(L)'
;MNRKEIINIKFKVFFIFTLILLFYSCKKNSSNKVEDNFQIISKNKKETKFELDTITIEYLNKNYPYTFDKTSLKNGYNLDFNYFRKNKNSTIEMCLNLRRGNEIIDTLNILGYAAPHKNLGYVFGDFDKYFAFVQSFGSGNPHEMQLLRKRDAKEILKGFIVDKDEKNNLLLYCKGDDSLMLYDITKNKNNYIENLRNSKEIDCKFSELSDYLKIKKVNSKYVFIDISNTRNKTITKKY
;
A
#
# COMPACT_ATOMS: atom_id res chain seq x y z
N MET A 1 -9.06 -61.70 -5.82
CA MET A 1 -9.09 -60.33 -5.24
C MET A 1 -8.06 -59.47 -5.95
N ASN A 2 -8.48 -58.35 -6.54
CA ASN A 2 -7.71 -57.61 -7.54
C ASN A 2 -6.70 -56.64 -6.89
N ARG A 3 -5.46 -56.59 -7.39
CA ARG A 3 -4.35 -55.77 -6.82
C ARG A 3 -4.67 -54.27 -6.68
N LYS A 4 -5.66 -53.75 -7.43
CA LYS A 4 -6.08 -52.34 -7.36
C LYS A 4 -6.90 -51.99 -6.10
N GLU A 5 -7.61 -52.96 -5.49
CA GLU A 5 -8.41 -52.69 -4.29
C GLU A 5 -7.56 -52.60 -3.02
N ILE A 6 -6.45 -53.33 -2.95
CA ILE A 6 -5.56 -53.36 -1.78
C ILE A 6 -4.79 -52.03 -1.62
N ILE A 7 -4.51 -51.32 -2.72
CA ILE A 7 -3.77 -50.04 -2.70
C ILE A 7 -4.66 -48.90 -2.20
N ASN A 8 -5.95 -48.90 -2.55
CA ASN A 8 -6.90 -47.85 -2.15
C ASN A 8 -7.25 -47.90 -0.65
N ILE A 9 -7.20 -49.08 -0.03
CA ILE A 9 -7.44 -49.24 1.41
C ILE A 9 -6.22 -48.77 2.23
N LYS A 10 -4.99 -49.02 1.76
CA LYS A 10 -3.78 -48.56 2.46
C LYS A 10 -3.62 -47.03 2.45
N PHE A 11 -4.04 -46.36 1.38
CA PHE A 11 -3.96 -44.90 1.29
C PHE A 11 -4.99 -44.18 2.19
N LYS A 12 -6.19 -44.74 2.37
CA LYS A 12 -7.22 -44.16 3.27
C LYS A 12 -6.89 -44.32 4.75
N VAL A 13 -6.24 -45.42 5.16
CA VAL A 13 -5.84 -45.64 6.56
C VAL A 13 -4.67 -44.72 6.97
N PHE A 14 -3.77 -44.38 6.04
CA PHE A 14 -2.65 -43.48 6.32
C PHE A 14 -3.08 -42.00 6.50
N PHE A 15 -4.17 -41.58 5.82
CA PHE A 15 -4.70 -40.22 5.91
C PHE A 15 -5.51 -39.96 7.19
N ILE A 16 -6.09 -41.02 7.79
CA ILE A 16 -6.87 -40.89 9.03
C ILE A 16 -5.94 -40.88 10.27
N PHE A 17 -4.80 -41.58 10.23
CA PHE A 17 -3.84 -41.59 11.34
C PHE A 17 -3.04 -40.28 11.49
N THR A 18 -2.82 -39.54 10.40
CA THR A 18 -2.11 -38.25 10.43
C THR A 18 -2.99 -37.09 10.92
N LEU A 19 -4.32 -37.18 10.74
CA LEU A 19 -5.24 -36.14 11.20
C LEU A 19 -5.48 -36.19 12.73
N ILE A 20 -5.35 -37.36 13.37
CA ILE A 20 -5.59 -37.53 14.81
C ILE A 20 -4.37 -37.07 15.66
N LEU A 21 -3.15 -37.09 15.10
CA LEU A 21 -1.94 -36.64 15.80
C LEU A 21 -1.80 -35.11 15.90
N LEU A 22 -2.56 -34.34 15.10
CA LEU A 22 -2.51 -32.86 15.15
C LEU A 22 -3.45 -32.24 16.20
N PHE A 23 -4.35 -33.02 16.81
CA PHE A 23 -5.29 -32.53 17.83
C PHE A 23 -4.89 -32.82 19.28
N TYR A 24 -3.74 -33.47 19.53
CA TYR A 24 -3.27 -33.79 20.90
C TYR A 24 -2.10 -32.95 21.41
N SER A 25 -1.57 -32.00 20.63
CA SER A 25 -0.49 -31.10 21.10
C SER A 25 -1.03 -29.71 21.38
N CYS A 26 -1.84 -29.57 22.44
CA CYS A 26 -1.93 -28.37 23.28
C CYS A 26 -2.96 -28.56 24.39
N LYS A 27 -2.61 -29.34 25.42
CA LYS A 27 -3.19 -29.13 26.75
C LYS A 27 -2.24 -29.54 27.87
N LYS A 28 -1.75 -28.48 28.54
CA LYS A 28 -1.30 -28.34 29.94
C LYS A 28 -0.12 -29.20 30.41
N ASN A 29 0.94 -28.53 30.85
CA ASN A 29 1.41 -28.69 32.23
C ASN A 29 2.11 -27.44 32.76
N SER A 30 1.78 -27.15 34.02
CA SER A 30 2.29 -26.08 34.86
C SER A 30 3.67 -26.40 35.43
N SER A 31 4.31 -25.31 35.89
CA SER A 31 5.40 -25.20 36.87
C SER A 31 6.77 -25.75 36.47
N ASN A 32 7.70 -24.83 36.25
CA ASN A 32 8.97 -24.85 36.97
C ASN A 32 9.33 -23.43 37.42
N LYS A 33 9.60 -23.32 38.72
CA LYS A 33 10.18 -22.16 39.41
C LYS A 33 11.59 -21.93 38.85
N VAL A 34 11.87 -20.70 38.47
CA VAL A 34 13.22 -20.13 38.61
C VAL A 34 13.01 -18.80 39.31
N GLU A 35 13.41 -18.76 40.57
CA GLU A 35 13.69 -17.52 41.28
C GLU A 35 14.85 -16.84 40.57
N ASP A 36 14.65 -15.61 40.09
CA ASP A 36 15.74 -14.66 39.96
C ASP A 36 15.24 -13.27 40.37
N ASN A 37 15.98 -12.70 41.31
CA ASN A 37 15.69 -11.52 42.08
C ASN A 37 15.60 -10.26 41.21
N PHE A 38 14.46 -9.57 41.25
CA PHE A 38 14.44 -8.11 41.16
C PHE A 38 13.53 -7.55 42.25
N GLN A 39 14.12 -7.31 43.42
CA GLN A 39 13.60 -6.33 44.36
C GLN A 39 13.69 -4.95 43.71
N ILE A 40 12.55 -4.41 43.26
CA ILE A 40 12.38 -2.97 43.06
C ILE A 40 11.20 -2.53 43.92
N ILE A 41 11.57 -2.13 45.14
CA ILE A 41 10.99 -1.06 45.96
C ILE A 41 9.56 -0.66 45.53
N SER A 42 8.57 -1.28 46.17
CA SER A 42 7.21 -0.75 46.27
C SER A 42 7.24 0.52 47.13
N LYS A 43 7.54 1.66 46.52
CA LYS A 43 7.26 2.98 47.10
C LYS A 43 5.97 3.49 46.49
N ASN A 44 4.92 3.53 47.32
CA ASN A 44 3.70 4.33 47.22
C ASN A 44 3.66 5.25 45.99
N LYS A 45 3.26 4.69 44.85
CA LYS A 45 2.83 5.50 43.72
C LYS A 45 1.39 5.84 44.05
N LYS A 46 1.16 7.06 44.55
CA LYS A 46 -0.17 7.68 44.47
C LYS A 46 -0.70 7.33 43.08
N GLU A 47 -1.85 6.68 43.03
CA GLU A 47 -2.66 6.64 41.82
C GLU A 47 -3.01 8.09 41.50
N THR A 48 -2.10 8.80 40.85
CA THR A 48 -2.49 9.88 39.97
C THR A 48 -3.39 9.17 38.96
N LYS A 49 -4.70 9.35 39.11
CA LYS A 49 -5.60 9.33 37.97
C LYS A 49 -4.88 10.12 36.90
N PHE A 50 -4.32 9.44 35.91
CA PHE A 50 -4.04 10.08 34.65
C PHE A 50 -5.42 10.53 34.19
N GLU A 51 -5.74 11.82 34.40
CA GLU A 51 -6.69 12.46 33.51
C GLU A 51 -6.14 12.16 32.12
N LEU A 52 -6.84 11.30 31.37
CA LEU A 52 -6.59 11.23 29.95
C LEU A 52 -6.87 12.65 29.46
N ASP A 53 -5.80 13.40 29.21
CA ASP A 53 -5.86 14.58 28.36
C ASP A 53 -6.67 14.14 27.15
N THR A 54 -7.92 14.62 27.09
CA THR A 54 -8.88 14.06 26.16
C THR A 54 -8.50 14.66 24.83
N ILE A 55 -7.65 13.96 24.06
CA ILE A 55 -7.17 14.43 22.76
C ILE A 55 -8.41 14.77 21.92
N THR A 56 -8.58 16.05 21.62
CA THR A 56 -9.67 16.57 20.80
C THR A 56 -9.20 16.80 19.36
N ILE A 57 -10.15 16.97 18.43
CA ILE A 57 -9.83 17.30 17.05
C ILE A 57 -9.20 18.70 16.97
N GLU A 58 -9.68 19.66 17.77
CA GLU A 58 -9.12 21.01 17.84
C GLU A 58 -7.66 20.97 18.32
N TYR A 59 -7.36 20.14 19.32
CA TYR A 59 -5.99 19.93 19.79
C TYR A 59 -5.10 19.35 18.70
N LEU A 60 -5.57 18.33 17.97
CA LEU A 60 -4.80 17.72 16.88
C LEU A 60 -4.54 18.69 15.74
N ASN A 61 -5.56 19.44 15.29
CA ASN A 61 -5.41 20.45 14.25
C ASN A 61 -4.39 21.55 14.64
N LYS A 62 -4.35 21.93 15.93
CA LYS A 62 -3.44 22.97 16.42
C LYS A 62 -1.99 22.50 16.54
N ASN A 63 -1.77 21.27 17.00
CA ASN A 63 -0.43 20.80 17.40
C ASN A 63 0.18 19.78 16.43
N TYR A 64 -0.63 19.13 15.61
CA TYR A 64 -0.21 18.14 14.61
C TYR A 64 -0.87 18.43 13.25
N PRO A 65 -0.73 19.66 12.71
CA PRO A 65 -1.30 20.00 11.41
C PRO A 65 -0.70 19.09 10.33
N TYR A 66 -1.51 18.69 9.37
CA TYR A 66 -1.01 17.93 8.24
C TYR A 66 -0.31 18.89 7.29
N THR A 67 0.93 18.59 6.92
CA THR A 67 1.75 19.52 6.11
C THR A 67 1.19 19.74 4.70
N PHE A 68 0.24 18.89 4.28
CA PHE A 68 -0.44 18.97 2.99
C PHE A 68 -1.96 18.98 3.19
N ASP A 69 -2.45 19.89 4.04
CA ASP A 69 -3.88 20.07 4.34
C ASP A 69 -4.77 20.02 3.08
N LYS A 70 -4.25 20.55 1.95
CA LYS A 70 -4.90 20.45 0.65
C LYS A 70 -3.91 20.20 -0.49
N THR A 71 -4.07 19.09 -1.20
CA THR A 71 -3.35 18.83 -2.45
C THR A 71 -4.25 19.20 -3.64
N SER A 72 -3.89 20.25 -4.38
CA SER A 72 -4.67 20.68 -5.55
C SER A 72 -4.42 19.77 -6.75
N LEU A 73 -5.49 19.45 -7.48
CA LEU A 73 -5.48 18.66 -8.70
C LEU A 73 -6.08 19.46 -9.86
N LYS A 74 -5.70 19.10 -11.09
CA LYS A 74 -6.25 19.66 -12.34
C LYS A 74 -7.77 19.59 -12.33
N ASN A 75 -8.39 20.58 -12.96
CA ASN A 75 -9.85 20.72 -13.15
C ASN A 75 -10.66 20.98 -11.86
N GLY A 76 -10.03 21.63 -10.86
CA GLY A 76 -10.69 22.10 -9.65
C GLY A 76 -10.93 21.03 -8.59
N TYR A 77 -10.27 19.88 -8.72
CA TYR A 77 -10.30 18.81 -7.72
C TYR A 77 -9.22 19.04 -6.67
N ASN A 78 -9.37 18.45 -5.49
CA ASN A 78 -8.34 18.44 -4.46
C ASN A 78 -8.47 17.22 -3.55
N LEU A 79 -7.36 16.86 -2.90
CA LEU A 79 -7.37 15.97 -1.74
C LEU A 79 -7.32 16.82 -0.46
N ASP A 80 -8.21 16.50 0.47
CA ASP A 80 -8.47 17.27 1.69
C ASP A 80 -8.31 16.36 2.90
N PHE A 81 -7.38 16.71 3.78
CA PHE A 81 -7.13 15.96 5.01
C PHE A 81 -8.09 16.41 6.12
N ASN A 82 -8.70 15.45 6.82
CA ASN A 82 -9.61 15.76 7.91
C ASN A 82 -9.45 14.78 9.08
N TYR A 83 -9.60 15.28 10.31
CA TYR A 83 -9.88 14.46 11.50
C TYR A 83 -11.39 14.40 11.75
N PHE A 84 -11.90 13.23 12.16
CA PHE A 84 -13.31 13.06 12.50
C PHE A 84 -13.51 11.99 13.59
N ARG A 85 -14.71 11.96 14.16
CA ARG A 85 -15.19 10.86 15.01
C ARG A 85 -16.52 10.37 14.47
N LYS A 86 -16.70 9.05 14.41
CA LYS A 86 -17.99 8.44 14.04
C LYS A 86 -19.08 8.75 15.07
N ASN A 87 -18.73 8.76 16.35
CA ASN A 87 -19.59 9.17 17.46
C ASN A 87 -18.76 9.67 18.65
N LYS A 88 -19.42 10.16 19.72
CA LYS A 88 -18.73 10.72 20.90
C LYS A 88 -17.74 9.74 21.57
N ASN A 89 -18.05 8.45 21.51
CA ASN A 89 -17.28 7.39 22.17
C ASN A 89 -16.26 6.71 21.24
N SER A 90 -16.25 7.04 19.95
CA SER A 90 -15.28 6.47 19.00
C SER A 90 -13.94 7.18 19.09
N THR A 91 -12.87 6.43 18.83
CA THR A 91 -11.54 6.99 18.59
C THR A 91 -11.56 8.02 17.47
N ILE A 92 -10.67 9.02 17.53
CA ILE A 92 -10.47 9.95 16.41
C ILE A 92 -9.86 9.17 15.23
N GLU A 93 -10.42 9.39 14.06
CA GLU A 93 -9.90 8.90 12.79
C GLU A 93 -9.42 10.10 11.98
N MET A 94 -8.52 9.83 11.04
CA MET A 94 -8.06 10.75 10.02
C MET A 94 -8.42 10.19 8.65
N CYS A 95 -8.80 11.05 7.71
CA CYS A 95 -9.12 10.64 6.35
C CYS A 95 -8.57 11.60 5.31
N LEU A 96 -8.54 11.10 4.07
CA LEU A 96 -8.23 11.87 2.87
C LEU A 96 -9.44 11.85 1.95
N ASN A 97 -10.06 13.00 1.75
CA ASN A 97 -11.25 13.16 0.92
C ASN A 97 -10.88 13.67 -0.47
N LEU A 98 -11.41 13.06 -1.52
CA LEU A 98 -11.42 13.65 -2.86
C LEU A 98 -12.59 14.63 -2.95
N ARG A 99 -12.31 15.87 -3.34
CA ARG A 99 -13.32 16.94 -3.41
C ARG A 99 -13.28 17.69 -4.73
N ARG A 100 -14.39 18.34 -5.05
CA ARG A 100 -14.49 19.38 -6.08
C ARG A 100 -15.27 20.57 -5.52
N GLY A 101 -14.60 21.69 -5.31
CA GLY A 101 -15.18 22.78 -4.53
C GLY A 101 -15.56 22.31 -3.11
N ASN A 102 -16.83 22.49 -2.74
CA ASN A 102 -17.35 22.09 -1.42
C ASN A 102 -17.87 20.64 -1.38
N GLU A 103 -18.03 19.99 -2.53
CA GLU A 103 -18.53 18.61 -2.61
C GLU A 103 -17.45 17.61 -2.25
N ILE A 104 -17.75 16.68 -1.34
CA ILE A 104 -16.95 15.47 -1.13
C ILE A 104 -17.42 14.44 -2.14
N ILE A 105 -16.51 13.99 -2.99
CA ILE A 105 -16.78 12.98 -4.01
C ILE A 105 -16.62 11.59 -3.42
N ASP A 106 -15.52 11.38 -2.69
CA ASP A 106 -15.25 10.11 -2.01
C ASP A 106 -14.22 10.27 -0.89
N THR A 107 -14.16 9.28 0.01
CA THR A 107 -13.15 9.16 1.06
C THR A 107 -12.14 8.08 0.65
N LEU A 108 -10.93 8.50 0.25
CA LEU A 108 -9.93 7.61 -0.34
C LEU A 108 -9.26 6.68 0.67
N ASN A 109 -9.08 7.14 1.91
CA ASN A 109 -8.48 6.35 2.98
C ASN A 109 -8.91 6.87 4.35
N ILE A 110 -8.96 5.97 5.34
CA ILE A 110 -9.29 6.26 6.73
C ILE A 110 -8.32 5.49 7.62
N LEU A 111 -7.70 6.18 8.58
CA LEU A 111 -6.78 5.60 9.55
C LEU A 111 -7.08 6.15 10.96
N GLY A 112 -6.66 5.45 12.01
CA GLY A 112 -6.71 6.02 13.36
C GLY A 112 -5.73 7.20 13.50
N TYR A 113 -6.05 8.22 14.29
CA TYR A 113 -5.24 9.44 14.42
C TYR A 113 -3.79 9.20 14.88
N ALA A 114 -3.53 8.07 15.56
CA ALA A 114 -2.21 7.69 16.04
C ALA A 114 -1.31 7.09 14.93
N ALA A 115 -1.86 6.76 13.75
CA ALA A 115 -1.06 6.26 12.65
C ALA A 115 -0.29 7.40 11.96
N PRO A 116 0.87 7.11 11.34
CA PRO A 116 1.62 8.13 10.59
C PRO A 116 0.80 8.67 9.41
N HIS A 117 0.75 10.00 9.24
CA HIS A 117 0.02 10.64 8.14
C HIS A 117 0.47 10.16 6.75
N LYS A 118 1.75 9.81 6.58
CA LYS A 118 2.29 9.28 5.31
C LYS A 118 1.55 8.03 4.82
N ASN A 119 0.92 7.27 5.73
CA ASN A 119 0.17 6.07 5.41
C ASN A 119 -1.21 6.38 4.83
N LEU A 120 -1.71 7.62 4.94
CA LEU A 120 -2.98 8.00 4.28
C LEU A 120 -2.88 7.91 2.77
N GLY A 121 -1.68 8.11 2.23
CA GLY A 121 -1.41 8.09 0.80
C GLY A 121 -1.18 9.49 0.23
N TYR A 122 -0.83 9.53 -1.04
CA TYR A 122 -0.49 10.75 -1.76
C TYR A 122 -0.81 10.63 -3.25
N VAL A 123 -0.81 11.76 -3.96
CA VAL A 123 -0.96 11.76 -5.42
C VAL A 123 0.38 11.54 -6.07
N PHE A 124 0.54 10.40 -6.72
CA PHE A 124 1.71 10.17 -7.54
C PHE A 124 1.61 10.91 -8.86
N GLY A 125 0.44 10.94 -9.51
CA GLY A 125 0.28 11.60 -10.81
C GLY A 125 -1.11 12.20 -11.00
N ASP A 126 -1.15 13.38 -11.61
CA ASP A 126 -2.38 14.12 -11.84
C ASP A 126 -2.66 14.28 -13.34
N PHE A 127 -3.69 13.60 -13.84
CA PHE A 127 -4.08 13.59 -15.24
C PHE A 127 -5.40 14.35 -15.43
N ASP A 128 -5.83 14.60 -16.66
CA ASP A 128 -7.01 15.43 -16.92
C ASP A 128 -8.27 14.91 -16.17
N LYS A 129 -8.65 13.66 -16.42
CA LYS A 129 -9.85 13.02 -15.83
C LYS A 129 -9.54 12.06 -14.68
N TYR A 130 -8.27 11.78 -14.43
CA TYR A 130 -7.81 10.72 -13.54
C TYR A 130 -6.67 11.21 -12.66
N PHE A 131 -6.41 10.52 -11.56
CA PHE A 131 -5.20 10.72 -10.77
C PHE A 131 -4.73 9.37 -10.22
N ALA A 132 -3.42 9.18 -10.11
CA ALA A 132 -2.81 8.01 -9.51
C ALA A 132 -2.66 8.27 -8.01
N PHE A 133 -3.52 7.64 -7.22
CA PHE A 133 -3.47 7.64 -5.77
C PHE A 133 -2.58 6.51 -5.28
N VAL A 134 -1.69 6.79 -4.34
CA VAL A 134 -0.69 5.84 -3.88
C VAL A 134 -0.71 5.72 -2.37
N GLN A 135 -0.67 4.48 -1.89
CA GLN A 135 -0.50 4.16 -0.48
C GLN A 135 0.93 3.65 -0.26
N SER A 136 1.60 4.20 0.75
CA SER A 136 2.95 3.79 1.14
C SER A 136 2.99 3.49 2.63
N PHE A 137 3.42 2.27 2.97
CA PHE A 137 3.51 1.80 4.36
C PHE A 137 4.93 1.93 4.94
N GLY A 138 5.80 2.73 4.33
CA GLY A 138 7.18 2.97 4.79
C GLY A 138 8.27 2.53 3.80
N SER A 139 9.52 2.80 4.18
CA SER A 139 10.70 2.66 3.31
C SER A 139 10.94 1.22 2.88
N GLY A 140 11.18 1.01 1.58
CA GLY A 140 11.60 -0.27 1.02
C GLY A 140 10.47 -1.17 0.52
N ASN A 141 9.21 -0.76 0.72
CA ASN A 141 8.06 -1.44 0.13
C ASN A 141 7.71 -0.82 -1.22
N PRO A 142 7.27 -1.62 -2.21
CA PRO A 142 6.66 -1.10 -3.42
C PRO A 142 5.42 -0.26 -3.08
N HIS A 143 5.23 0.81 -3.83
CA HIS A 143 4.15 1.76 -3.59
C HIS A 143 2.90 1.32 -4.36
N GLU A 144 1.92 0.77 -3.64
CA GLU A 144 0.65 0.34 -4.21
C GLU A 144 -0.16 1.55 -4.69
N MET A 145 -0.79 1.40 -5.84
CA MET A 145 -1.38 2.48 -6.59
C MET A 145 -2.72 2.08 -7.16
N GLN A 146 -3.63 3.05 -7.14
CA GLN A 146 -4.90 3.02 -7.83
C GLN A 146 -4.97 4.22 -8.77
N LEU A 147 -5.28 3.99 -10.04
CA LEU A 147 -5.66 5.07 -10.95
C LEU A 147 -7.15 5.30 -10.81
N LEU A 148 -7.52 6.43 -10.21
CA LEU A 148 -8.90 6.76 -9.89
C LEU A 148 -9.43 7.83 -10.85
N ARG A 149 -10.68 7.68 -11.27
CA ARG A 149 -11.37 8.73 -12.02
C ARG A 149 -11.83 9.82 -11.06
N LYS A 150 -11.48 11.07 -11.36
CA LYS A 150 -11.73 12.21 -10.47
C LYS A 150 -13.20 12.43 -10.15
N ARG A 151 -14.09 12.22 -11.12
CA ARG A 151 -15.53 12.57 -10.98
C ARG A 151 -16.29 11.70 -9.97
N ASP A 152 -15.83 10.48 -9.71
CA ASP A 152 -16.59 9.47 -8.97
C ASP A 152 -15.68 8.47 -8.22
N ALA A 153 -14.38 8.78 -8.09
CA ALA A 153 -13.35 7.94 -7.50
C ALA A 153 -13.29 6.50 -8.04
N LYS A 154 -13.89 6.20 -9.20
CA LYS A 154 -13.90 4.84 -9.73
C LYS A 154 -12.48 4.38 -10.06
N GLU A 155 -12.08 3.26 -9.48
CA GLU A 155 -10.83 2.58 -9.83
C GLU A 155 -10.88 2.10 -11.29
N ILE A 156 -9.86 2.49 -12.06
CA ILE A 156 -9.68 2.11 -13.46
C ILE A 156 -8.65 1.00 -13.58
N LEU A 157 -7.56 1.11 -12.82
CA LEU A 157 -6.55 0.07 -12.67
C LEU A 157 -5.88 0.19 -11.31
N LYS A 158 -5.20 -0.88 -10.91
CA LYS A 158 -4.33 -0.94 -9.74
C LYS A 158 -3.03 -1.67 -10.05
N GLY A 159 -2.01 -1.41 -9.24
CA GLY A 159 -0.70 -2.04 -9.33
C GLY A 159 0.32 -1.30 -8.49
N PHE A 160 1.59 -1.35 -8.89
CA PHE A 160 2.66 -0.63 -8.21
C PHE A 160 3.24 0.45 -9.11
N ILE A 161 3.41 1.67 -8.60
CA ILE A 161 3.97 2.75 -9.40
C ILE A 161 5.40 2.47 -9.82
N VAL A 162 5.76 2.92 -11.02
CA VAL A 162 7.14 2.99 -11.48
C VAL A 162 7.44 4.43 -11.89
N ASP A 163 6.73 4.93 -12.91
CA ASP A 163 6.89 6.31 -13.37
C ASP A 163 5.64 6.86 -14.06
N LYS A 164 5.62 8.15 -14.38
CA LYS A 164 4.50 8.80 -15.08
C LYS A 164 4.97 9.88 -16.04
N ASP A 165 4.15 10.12 -17.06
CA ASP A 165 4.25 11.31 -17.90
C ASP A 165 2.87 11.96 -17.96
N GLU A 166 2.65 12.99 -17.14
CA GLU A 166 1.38 13.71 -17.09
C GLU A 166 1.07 14.51 -18.36
N LYS A 167 2.11 14.94 -19.10
CA LYS A 167 1.93 15.71 -20.33
C LYS A 167 1.34 14.82 -21.42
N ASN A 168 1.80 13.58 -21.50
CA ASN A 168 1.37 12.61 -22.50
C ASN A 168 0.31 11.63 -21.98
N ASN A 169 -0.15 11.78 -20.74
CA ASN A 169 -1.14 10.92 -20.08
C ASN A 169 -0.72 9.44 -20.08
N LEU A 170 0.54 9.18 -19.71
CA LEU A 170 1.09 7.84 -19.61
C LEU A 170 1.43 7.48 -18.16
N LEU A 171 1.25 6.20 -17.84
CA LEU A 171 1.58 5.63 -16.53
C LEU A 171 2.37 4.34 -16.73
N LEU A 172 3.61 4.32 -16.24
CA LEU A 172 4.43 3.12 -16.16
C LEU A 172 4.21 2.50 -14.79
N TYR A 173 3.77 1.25 -14.77
CA TYR A 173 3.42 0.57 -13.53
C TYR A 173 3.62 -0.94 -13.64
N CYS A 174 3.65 -1.61 -12.49
CA CYS A 174 3.66 -3.07 -12.45
C CYS A 174 2.26 -3.60 -12.15
N LYS A 175 1.78 -4.48 -13.02
CA LYS A 175 0.56 -5.27 -12.78
C LYS A 175 0.97 -6.55 -12.06
N GLY A 176 0.65 -6.64 -10.77
CA GLY A 176 1.22 -7.68 -9.92
C GLY A 176 2.69 -7.40 -9.62
N ASP A 177 3.46 -8.46 -9.35
CA ASP A 177 4.86 -8.37 -8.94
C ASP A 177 5.87 -8.58 -10.09
N ASP A 178 5.41 -8.89 -11.30
CA ASP A 178 6.28 -9.30 -12.40
C ASP A 178 6.05 -8.61 -13.75
N SER A 179 4.89 -7.98 -13.98
CA SER A 179 4.52 -7.52 -15.32
C SER A 179 4.63 -6.01 -15.41
N LEU A 180 5.65 -5.51 -16.11
CA LEU A 180 5.81 -4.08 -16.38
C LEU A 180 4.87 -3.66 -17.53
N MET A 181 4.08 -2.62 -17.28
CA MET A 181 3.01 -2.16 -18.16
C MET A 181 3.12 -0.66 -18.39
N LEU A 182 2.93 -0.23 -19.64
CA LEU A 182 2.74 1.16 -20.00
C LEU A 182 1.27 1.39 -20.34
N TYR A 183 0.57 2.09 -19.47
CA TYR A 183 -0.83 2.42 -19.65
C TYR A 183 -0.99 3.80 -20.30
N ASP A 184 -1.67 3.82 -21.45
CA ASP A 184 -2.13 5.03 -22.12
C ASP A 184 -3.50 5.40 -21.57
N ILE A 185 -3.55 6.44 -20.74
CA ILE A 185 -4.76 6.88 -20.05
C ILE A 185 -5.76 7.49 -21.04
N THR A 186 -5.27 8.13 -22.11
CA THR A 186 -6.14 8.73 -23.13
C THR A 186 -6.91 7.66 -23.90
N LYS A 187 -6.23 6.56 -24.23
CA LYS A 187 -6.81 5.44 -24.99
C LYS A 187 -7.41 4.34 -24.11
N ASN A 188 -7.25 4.43 -22.79
CA ASN A 188 -7.61 3.38 -21.83
C ASN A 188 -7.01 2.01 -22.24
N LYS A 189 -5.71 2.00 -22.56
CA LYS A 189 -5.04 0.82 -23.12
C LYS A 189 -3.76 0.48 -22.38
N ASN A 190 -3.65 -0.78 -21.98
CA ASN A 190 -2.43 -1.37 -21.45
C ASN A 190 -1.53 -1.89 -22.57
N ASN A 191 -0.26 -1.48 -22.56
CA ASN A 191 0.78 -2.04 -23.41
C ASN A 191 1.77 -2.79 -22.51
N TYR A 192 1.93 -4.08 -22.76
CA TYR A 192 2.89 -4.89 -22.05
C TYR A 192 4.31 -4.53 -22.47
N ILE A 193 5.19 -4.32 -21.50
CA ILE A 193 6.59 -3.92 -21.72
C ILE A 193 7.51 -5.11 -21.55
N GLU A 194 7.50 -5.74 -20.37
CA GLU A 194 8.42 -6.84 -20.05
C GLU A 194 7.96 -7.64 -18.82
N ASN A 195 8.43 -8.88 -18.69
CA ASN A 195 8.32 -9.67 -17.46
C ASN A 195 9.61 -9.48 -16.67
N LEU A 196 9.50 -8.88 -15.49
CA LEU A 196 10.62 -8.53 -14.62
C LEU A 196 11.42 -9.75 -14.15
N ARG A 197 10.76 -10.91 -13.94
CA ARG A 197 11.45 -12.14 -13.51
C ARG A 197 12.39 -12.69 -14.59
N ASN A 198 12.12 -12.38 -15.85
CA ASN A 198 12.89 -12.86 -17.00
C ASN A 198 13.70 -11.73 -17.67
N SER A 199 13.68 -10.52 -17.13
CA SER A 199 14.39 -9.39 -17.72
C SER A 199 15.89 -9.57 -17.55
N LYS A 200 16.63 -9.42 -18.64
CA LYS A 200 18.11 -9.39 -18.60
C LYS A 200 18.65 -7.99 -18.32
N GLU A 201 17.80 -6.98 -18.38
CA GLU A 201 18.22 -5.57 -18.35
C GLU A 201 17.79 -4.86 -17.07
N ILE A 202 16.63 -5.22 -16.53
CA ILE A 202 16.13 -4.68 -15.28
C ILE A 202 16.63 -5.57 -14.15
N ASP A 203 17.78 -5.19 -13.58
CA ASP A 203 18.44 -5.88 -12.46
C ASP A 203 18.38 -5.01 -11.19
N CYS A 204 17.16 -4.82 -10.68
CA CYS A 204 16.91 -4.12 -9.42
C CYS A 204 15.81 -4.83 -8.64
N LYS A 205 15.70 -4.52 -7.33
CA LYS A 205 14.59 -5.06 -6.54
C LYS A 205 13.28 -4.45 -7.00
N PHE A 206 12.20 -5.20 -6.85
CA PHE A 206 10.86 -4.74 -7.20
C PHE A 206 10.47 -3.41 -6.51
N SER A 207 10.91 -3.20 -5.27
CA SER A 207 10.68 -1.95 -4.53
C SER A 207 11.52 -0.75 -4.99
N GLU A 208 12.54 -0.99 -5.81
CA GLU A 208 13.46 0.04 -6.32
C GLU A 208 13.12 0.45 -7.77
N LEU A 209 12.12 -0.18 -8.41
CA LEU A 209 11.80 0.06 -9.82
C LEU A 209 11.58 1.53 -10.15
N SER A 210 10.93 2.28 -9.25
CA SER A 210 10.70 3.72 -9.44
C SER A 210 11.98 4.54 -9.45
N ASP A 211 13.09 4.02 -8.95
CA ASP A 211 14.39 4.71 -8.98
C ASP A 211 15.19 4.36 -10.24
N TYR A 212 14.95 3.17 -10.81
CA TYR A 212 15.71 2.64 -11.94
C TYR A 212 15.02 2.78 -13.30
N LEU A 213 13.70 2.93 -13.36
CA LEU A 213 12.96 3.06 -14.62
C LEU A 213 12.29 4.42 -14.73
N LYS A 214 12.56 5.13 -15.83
CA LYS A 214 11.99 6.45 -16.10
C LYS A 214 11.49 6.61 -17.53
N ILE A 215 10.30 7.17 -17.71
CA ILE A 215 9.83 7.63 -19.02
C ILE A 215 10.67 8.85 -19.39
N LYS A 216 11.57 8.68 -20.35
CA LYS A 216 12.52 9.72 -20.74
C LYS A 216 11.96 10.67 -21.78
N LYS A 217 11.33 10.11 -22.81
CA LYS A 217 10.84 10.85 -23.97
C LYS A 217 9.64 10.15 -24.57
N VAL A 218 8.66 10.94 -24.99
CA VAL A 218 7.49 10.48 -25.74
C VAL A 218 7.45 11.25 -27.05
N ASN A 219 7.16 10.55 -28.15
CA ASN A 219 6.80 11.16 -29.41
C ASN A 219 5.52 10.52 -29.95
N SER A 220 5.10 10.89 -31.16
CA SER A 220 3.84 10.42 -31.74
C SER A 220 3.76 8.91 -31.98
N LYS A 221 4.90 8.19 -31.98
CA LYS A 221 4.98 6.75 -32.29
C LYS A 221 5.55 5.91 -31.17
N TYR A 222 6.45 6.46 -30.37
CA TYR A 222 7.29 5.71 -29.45
C TYR A 222 7.38 6.36 -28.08
N VAL A 223 7.59 5.50 -27.09
CA VAL A 223 7.93 5.86 -25.71
C VAL A 223 9.31 5.31 -25.41
N PHE A 224 10.18 6.20 -24.97
CA PHE A 224 11.55 5.88 -24.60
C PHE A 224 11.63 5.78 -23.09
N ILE A 225 12.06 4.63 -22.59
CA ILE A 225 12.20 4.36 -21.16
C ILE A 225 13.69 4.18 -20.87
N ASP A 226 14.20 4.99 -19.96
CA ASP A 226 15.53 4.84 -19.39
C ASP A 226 15.47 3.74 -18.33
N ILE A 227 16.41 2.79 -18.42
CA ILE A 227 16.63 1.71 -17.47
C ILE A 227 18.04 1.91 -16.94
N SER A 228 18.13 2.42 -15.72
CA SER A 228 19.38 2.49 -14.97
C SER A 228 19.65 1.13 -14.32
N ASN A 229 20.92 0.76 -14.16
CA ASN A 229 21.32 -0.39 -13.37
C ASN A 229 22.07 0.01 -12.11
N THR A 230 22.27 -0.95 -11.21
CA THR A 230 23.01 -0.79 -9.94
C THR A 230 24.46 -0.32 -10.11
N ARG A 231 24.98 -0.30 -11.34
CA ARG A 231 26.33 0.19 -11.68
C ARG A 231 26.30 1.59 -12.33
N ASN A 232 25.19 2.32 -12.21
CA ASN A 232 24.94 3.64 -12.80
C ASN A 232 25.08 3.71 -14.32
N LYS A 233 25.00 2.57 -15.03
CA LYS A 233 24.83 2.59 -16.48
C LYS A 233 23.35 2.74 -16.77
N THR A 234 23.03 3.63 -17.70
CA THR A 234 21.66 3.83 -18.16
C THR A 234 21.60 3.44 -19.63
N ILE A 235 20.62 2.60 -19.97
CA ILE A 235 20.25 2.30 -21.34
C ILE A 235 18.87 2.88 -21.61
N THR A 236 18.62 3.31 -22.84
CA THR A 236 17.29 3.80 -23.25
C THR A 236 16.70 2.80 -24.22
N LYS A 237 15.56 2.22 -23.86
CA LYS A 237 14.78 1.34 -24.75
C LYS A 237 13.62 2.09 -25.39
N LYS A 238 13.33 1.72 -26.63
CA LYS A 238 12.21 2.24 -27.41
C LYS A 238 11.08 1.22 -27.42
N TYR A 239 9.90 1.65 -27.00
CA TYR A 239 8.64 0.89 -27.03
C TYR A 239 7.62 1.58 -27.93
#